data_AF-A0A7V2NJF3-F1
#
_entry.id   AF-A0A7V2NJF3-F1
#
_cell.length_a   1.000
_cell.length_b   1.000
_cell.length_c   1.000
_cell.angle_alpha   90.00
_cell.angle_beta   90.00
_cell.angle_gamma   90.00
#
_symmetry.space_group_name_H-M   'P 1'
#
loop_
_entity.id
_entity.type
_entity.pdbx_description
1 polymer ?
#
loop_
_entity_poly.entity_id
_entity_poly.type
_entity_poly.pdbx_seq_one_letter_code
_entity_poly.pdbx_strand_id
1 'polypeptide(L)'
;MIDEVKVASILSLDQPIPGPEGVMSSLSELVTDESVEDAHDLLRWKDAKALAKKMIQGLKQQERLVIALYYYEELTLREIGDVLGISESRVSQIHSKVMITLKGKLRHRMGEGA
;
A
#
# COMPACT_ATOMS: atom_id res chain seq x y z
N MET A 1 -18.03 -9.95 34.29
CA MET A 1 -17.23 -10.28 33.10
C MET A 1 -17.75 -11.62 32.61
N ILE A 2 -18.62 -11.62 31.61
CA ILE A 2 -19.10 -12.84 30.95
C ILE A 2 -18.48 -12.85 29.56
N ASP A 3 -17.69 -13.88 29.34
CA ASP A 3 -16.99 -14.18 28.10
C ASP A 3 -18.02 -14.44 26.99
N GLU A 4 -17.85 -13.76 25.86
CA GLU A 4 -18.78 -13.79 24.73
C GLU A 4 -18.55 -15.08 23.94
N VAL A 5 -19.34 -16.12 24.25
CA VAL A 5 -19.28 -17.39 23.52
C VAL A 5 -19.88 -17.20 22.14
N LYS A 6 -19.03 -17.09 21.10
CA LYS A 6 -19.47 -17.18 19.71
C LYS A 6 -19.93 -18.61 19.42
N VAL A 7 -21.24 -18.81 19.41
CA VAL A 7 -21.85 -20.05 18.90
C VAL A 7 -21.64 -20.09 17.38
N ALA A 8 -20.80 -21.01 16.92
CA ALA A 8 -20.66 -21.31 15.50
C ALA A 8 -21.60 -22.45 15.12
N SER A 9 -22.56 -22.18 14.24
CA SER A 9 -23.44 -23.20 13.66
C SER A 9 -22.76 -23.83 12.45
N ILE A 10 -22.61 -25.16 12.46
CA ILE A 10 -22.11 -25.92 11.31
C ILE A 10 -23.26 -26.04 10.31
N LEU A 11 -23.06 -25.50 9.11
CA LEU A 11 -23.98 -25.58 7.98
C LEU A 11 -23.32 -26.35 6.83
N SER A 12 -24.13 -27.08 6.06
CA SER A 12 -23.64 -27.75 4.86
C SER A 12 -23.45 -26.74 3.74
N LEU A 13 -22.29 -26.80 3.07
CA LEU A 13 -21.98 -25.92 1.93
C LEU A 13 -22.80 -26.25 0.68
N ASP A 14 -23.24 -27.51 0.55
CA ASP A 14 -24.09 -27.98 -0.56
C ASP A 14 -25.59 -27.78 -0.31
N GLN A 15 -25.97 -27.10 0.77
CA GLN A 15 -27.37 -26.82 1.05
C GLN A 15 -27.95 -25.88 -0.04
N PRO A 16 -29.07 -26.23 -0.69
CA PRO A 16 -29.72 -25.36 -1.66
C PRO A 16 -30.25 -24.12 -0.94
N ILE A 17 -29.77 -22.96 -1.36
CA ILE A 17 -30.16 -21.64 -0.89
C ILE A 17 -30.64 -20.78 -2.07
N PRO A 18 -31.52 -19.79 -1.84
CA PRO A 18 -31.89 -18.83 -2.88
C PRO A 18 -30.68 -18.00 -3.30
N GLY A 19 -30.24 -18.16 -4.54
CA GLY A 19 -29.19 -17.38 -5.16
C GLY A 19 -29.71 -16.11 -5.84
N PRO A 20 -28.80 -15.27 -6.38
CA PRO A 20 -29.16 -14.12 -7.18
C PRO A 20 -30.06 -14.54 -8.35
N GLU A 21 -31.03 -13.68 -8.69
CA GLU A 21 -32.04 -13.93 -9.73
C GLU A 21 -33.04 -15.07 -9.43
N GLY A 22 -33.11 -15.55 -8.18
CA GLY A 22 -34.10 -16.56 -7.75
C GLY A 22 -33.73 -17.99 -8.14
N VAL A 23 -32.52 -18.20 -8.67
CA VAL A 23 -31.98 -19.52 -8.99
C VAL A 23 -31.50 -20.20 -7.71
N MET A 24 -31.88 -21.46 -7.48
CA MET A 24 -31.33 -22.24 -6.36
C MET A 24 -29.84 -22.45 -6.58
N SER A 25 -29.02 -22.07 -5.62
CA SER A 25 -27.55 -22.20 -5.63
C SER A 25 -27.09 -22.83 -4.33
N SER A 26 -25.83 -23.24 -4.24
CA SER A 26 -25.22 -23.73 -3.01
C SER A 26 -24.45 -22.60 -2.29
N LEU A 27 -24.20 -22.75 -0.98
CA LEU A 27 -23.36 -21.80 -0.25
C LEU A 27 -21.93 -21.80 -0.79
N SER A 28 -21.42 -22.95 -1.24
CA SER A 28 -20.09 -23.07 -1.86
C SER A 28 -19.94 -22.26 -3.15
N GLU A 29 -21.01 -22.08 -3.94
CA GLU A 29 -20.99 -21.27 -5.18
C GLU A 29 -21.05 -19.76 -4.92
N LEU A 30 -21.60 -19.34 -3.78
CA LEU A 30 -21.77 -17.93 -3.42
C LEU A 30 -20.65 -17.38 -2.54
N VAL A 31 -19.89 -18.26 -1.88
CA VAL A 31 -18.74 -17.88 -1.08
C VAL A 31 -17.61 -17.45 -2.03
N THR A 32 -17.41 -16.14 -2.11
CA THR A 32 -16.22 -15.56 -2.73
C THR A 32 -15.01 -15.85 -1.87
N ASP A 33 -13.91 -16.29 -2.50
CA ASP A 33 -12.66 -16.49 -1.80
C ASP A 33 -12.01 -15.14 -1.49
N GLU A 34 -12.14 -14.71 -0.23
CA GLU A 34 -11.54 -13.46 0.28
C GLU A 34 -10.00 -13.51 0.30
N SER A 35 -9.38 -14.68 0.09
CA SER A 35 -7.92 -14.84 0.03
C SER A 35 -7.33 -14.61 -1.36
N VAL A 36 -8.17 -14.45 -2.40
CA VAL A 36 -7.72 -14.13 -3.75
C VAL A 36 -7.38 -12.65 -3.79
N GLU A 37 -6.09 -12.32 -3.95
CA GLU A 37 -5.68 -10.95 -4.30
C GLU A 37 -6.46 -10.49 -5.53
N ASP A 38 -7.29 -9.46 -5.37
CA ASP A 38 -8.07 -8.88 -6.46
C ASP A 38 -7.10 -8.52 -7.61
N ALA A 39 -7.36 -9.05 -8.81
CA ALA A 39 -6.57 -8.76 -9.99
C ALA A 39 -6.46 -7.24 -10.25
N HIS A 40 -7.47 -6.49 -9.85
CA HIS A 40 -7.48 -5.03 -9.87
C HIS A 40 -6.46 -4.43 -8.89
N ASP A 41 -6.31 -4.97 -7.69
CA ASP A 41 -5.33 -4.52 -6.70
C ASP A 41 -3.90 -4.81 -7.13
N LEU A 42 -3.66 -5.99 -7.71
CA LEU A 42 -2.35 -6.33 -8.28
C LEU A 42 -1.95 -5.37 -9.40
N LEU A 43 -2.89 -5.00 -10.27
CA LEU A 43 -2.66 -4.01 -11.33
C LEU A 43 -2.43 -2.61 -10.75
N ARG A 44 -3.25 -2.17 -9.79
CA ARG A 44 -3.06 -0.88 -9.08
C ARG A 44 -1.69 -0.78 -8.45
N TRP A 45 -1.23 -1.85 -7.78
CA TRP A 45 0.10 -1.91 -7.17
C TRP A 45 1.22 -1.81 -8.21
N LYS A 46 1.11 -2.55 -9.33
CA LYS A 46 2.10 -2.49 -10.41
C LYS A 46 2.22 -1.08 -10.99
N ASP A 47 1.11 -0.40 -11.22
CA ASP A 47 1.08 0.96 -11.73
C ASP A 47 1.66 1.97 -10.73
N ALA A 48 1.28 1.86 -9.45
CA ALA A 48 1.83 2.69 -8.38
C ALA A 48 3.35 2.52 -8.27
N LYS A 49 3.85 1.28 -8.34
CA LYS A 49 5.28 0.96 -8.33
C LYS A 49 6.01 1.52 -9.55
N ALA A 50 5.43 1.40 -10.74
CA ALA A 50 6.01 1.96 -11.97
C ALA A 50 6.10 3.50 -11.91
N LEU A 51 5.07 4.15 -11.38
CA LEU A 51 5.05 5.60 -11.19
C LEU A 51 6.10 6.05 -10.15
N ALA A 52 6.16 5.37 -9.00
CA ALA A 52 7.16 5.61 -7.96
C ALA A 52 8.58 5.54 -8.54
N LYS A 53 8.87 4.48 -9.31
CA LYS A 53 10.16 4.31 -10.01
C LYS A 53 10.48 5.50 -10.91
N LYS A 54 9.54 5.91 -11.78
CA LYS A 54 9.74 7.04 -12.70
C LYS A 54 10.00 8.35 -11.94
N MET A 55 9.32 8.57 -10.82
CA MET A 55 9.52 9.76 -10.01
C MET A 55 10.88 9.77 -9.31
N ILE A 56 11.30 8.65 -8.71
CA ILE A 56 12.62 8.50 -8.10
C ILE A 56 13.73 8.74 -9.12
N GLN A 57 13.56 8.26 -10.36
CA GLN A 57 14.47 8.51 -11.46
C GLN A 57 14.56 10.00 -11.86
N GLY A 58 13.50 10.78 -11.61
CA GLY A 58 13.47 12.23 -11.85
C GLY A 58 14.01 13.07 -10.70
N LEU A 59 14.31 12.48 -9.54
CA LEU A 59 14.93 13.18 -8.42
C LEU A 59 16.38 13.56 -8.76
N LYS A 60 16.81 14.72 -8.24
CA LYS A 60 18.23 15.10 -8.30
C LYS A 60 19.09 14.07 -7.59
N GLN A 61 20.36 13.98 -7.95
CA GLN A 61 21.29 13.00 -7.37
C GLN A 61 21.32 13.08 -5.83
N GLN A 62 21.40 14.28 -5.27
CA GLN A 62 21.38 14.48 -3.81
C GLN A 62 20.06 14.04 -3.16
N GLU A 63 18.92 14.34 -3.77
CA GLU A 63 17.60 13.94 -3.27
C GLU A 63 17.47 12.41 -3.24
N ARG A 64 17.91 11.73 -4.31
CA ARG A 64 17.89 10.26 -4.40
C ARG A 64 18.81 9.62 -3.37
N LEU A 65 19.99 10.20 -3.15
CA LEU A 65 20.96 9.69 -2.19
C LEU A 65 20.42 9.79 -0.76
N VAL A 66 19.79 10.90 -0.38
CA VAL A 66 19.12 11.04 0.94
C VAL A 66 18.07 9.97 1.15
N ILE A 67 17.23 9.68 0.15
CA ILE A 67 16.19 8.65 0.24
C ILE A 67 16.80 7.25 0.32
N ALA A 68 17.85 6.95 -0.45
CA ALA A 68 18.53 5.67 -0.41
C ALA A 68 19.17 5.41 0.97
N LEU A 69 19.92 6.39 1.49
CA LEU A 69 20.54 6.27 2.80
C LEU A 69 19.51 6.09 3.93
N TYR A 70 18.34 6.74 3.81
CA TYR A 70 17.30 6.64 4.84
C TYR A 70 16.50 5.32 4.78
N TYR A 71 16.06 4.89 3.58
CA TYR A 71 15.14 3.75 3.44
C TYR A 71 15.83 2.42 3.14
N TYR A 72 17.04 2.45 2.57
CA TYR A 72 17.77 1.23 2.20
C TYR A 72 18.92 0.95 3.16
N GLU A 73 19.67 1.98 3.56
CA GLU A 73 20.77 1.84 4.53
C GLU A 73 20.32 2.09 5.99
N GLU A 74 19.04 2.41 6.21
CA GLU A 74 18.43 2.64 7.52
C GLU A 74 19.13 3.70 8.40
N LEU A 75 19.85 4.65 7.78
CA LEU A 75 20.56 5.71 8.50
C LEU A 75 19.59 6.77 9.03
N THR A 76 19.90 7.30 10.21
CA THR A 76 19.20 8.45 10.79
C THR A 76 19.51 9.74 10.01
N LEU A 77 18.63 10.75 10.10
CA LEU A 77 18.85 12.04 9.43
C LEU A 77 20.16 12.72 9.85
N ARG A 78 20.59 12.50 11.10
CA ARG A 78 21.88 12.96 11.63
C ARG A 78 23.05 12.27 10.94
N GLU A 79 23.06 10.94 10.90
CA GLU A 79 24.12 10.15 10.26
C GLU A 79 24.21 10.45 8.75
N ILE A 80 23.08 10.64 8.10
CA ILE A 80 23.04 11.07 6.69
C ILE A 80 23.67 12.47 6.53
N GLY A 81 23.41 13.37 7.48
CA GLY A 81 24.04 14.69 7.51
C GLY A 81 25.56 14.60 7.60
N ASP A 82 26.04 13.74 8.48
CA ASP A 82 27.47 13.47 8.67
C ASP A 82 28.12 12.88 7.40
N VAL A 83 27.47 11.90 6.76
CA VAL A 83 27.94 11.28 5.51
C VAL A 83 27.97 12.27 4.33
N LEU A 84 26.97 13.15 4.24
CA LEU A 84 26.83 14.10 3.13
C LEU A 84 27.53 15.44 3.38
N GLY A 85 28.08 15.67 4.58
CA GLY A 85 28.71 16.93 4.98
C GLY A 85 27.72 18.10 5.06
N ILE A 86 26.46 17.85 5.40
CA ILE A 86 25.40 18.87 5.55
C ILE A 86 24.68 18.72 6.88
N SER A 87 24.00 19.77 7.35
CA SER A 87 23.26 19.69 8.62
C SER A 87 22.07 18.74 8.55
N GLU A 88 21.73 18.11 9.68
CA GLU A 88 20.53 17.28 9.83
C GLU A 88 19.26 18.01 9.37
N SER A 89 19.11 19.29 9.72
CA SER A 89 17.98 20.12 9.29
C SER A 89 17.89 20.20 7.76
N ARG A 90 19.03 20.28 7.06
CA ARG A 90 19.07 20.29 5.60
C ARG A 90 18.63 18.94 5.02
N VAL A 91 19.07 17.83 5.61
CA VAL A 91 18.62 16.48 5.22
C VAL A 91 17.11 16.34 5.41
N SER A 92 16.57 16.75 6.56
CA SER A 92 15.15 16.73 6.87
C SER A 92 14.30 17.51 5.85
N GLN A 93 14.76 18.69 5.45
CA GLN A 93 14.11 19.49 4.41
C GLN A 93 14.10 18.79 3.05
N ILE A 94 15.24 18.19 2.65
CA ILE A 94 15.35 17.43 1.40
C ILE A 94 14.38 16.25 1.41
N HIS A 95 14.39 15.44 2.47
CA HIS A 95 13.51 14.29 2.64
C HIS A 95 12.04 14.72 2.58
N SER A 96 11.64 15.72 3.36
CA SER A 96 10.27 16.24 3.40
C SER A 96 9.80 16.70 2.02
N LYS A 97 10.62 17.49 1.30
CA LYS A 97 10.30 17.98 -0.04
C LYS A 97 10.07 16.83 -1.02
N VAL A 98 10.94 15.81 -0.99
CA VAL A 98 10.79 14.62 -1.84
C VAL A 98 9.50 13.88 -1.50
N MET A 99 9.21 13.65 -0.22
CA MET A 99 8.02 12.94 0.22
C MET A 99 6.72 13.66 -0.15
N ILE A 100 6.66 14.99 -0.02
CA ILE A 100 5.51 15.80 -0.45
C ILE A 100 5.30 15.63 -1.96
N THR A 101 6.38 15.71 -2.75
CA THR A 101 6.32 15.61 -4.21
C THR A 101 5.86 14.22 -4.66
N LEU A 102 6.39 13.15 -4.05
CA LEU A 102 6.02 11.78 -4.37
C LEU A 102 4.57 11.47 -4.00
N LYS A 103 4.15 11.84 -2.78
CA LYS A 103 2.77 11.61 -2.31
C LYS A 103 1.75 12.37 -3.15
N GLY A 104 2.02 13.63 -3.50
CA GLY A 104 1.10 14.42 -4.33
C GLY A 104 0.87 13.82 -5.72
N LYS A 105 1.93 13.33 -6.35
CA LYS A 105 1.85 12.71 -7.69
C LYS A 105 1.18 11.33 -7.65
N LEU A 106 1.44 10.52 -6.62
CA LEU A 106 0.76 9.24 -6.42
C LEU A 106 -0.75 9.45 -6.25
N ARG A 107 -1.16 10.33 -5.32
CA ARG A 107 -2.58 10.61 -5.05
C ARG A 107 -3.32 11.08 -6.31
N HIS A 108 -2.73 11.99 -7.08
CA HIS A 108 -3.35 12.49 -8.31
C HIS A 108 -3.57 11.39 -9.36
N ARG A 109 -2.68 10.40 -9.45
CA ARG A 109 -2.76 9.30 -10.41
C ARG A 109 -3.63 8.13 -9.94
N MET A 110 -3.77 7.93 -8.64
CA MET A 110 -4.60 6.87 -8.05
C MET A 110 -6.09 7.25 -7.97
N GLY A 111 -6.47 8.45 -8.40
CA GLY A 111 -7.87 8.88 -8.41
C GLY A 111 -8.44 9.27 -7.04
N GLU A 112 -7.62 9.25 -5.98
CA GLU A 112 -7.97 9.68 -4.62
C GLU A 112 -7.94 11.22 -4.48
N GLY A 113 -8.45 11.91 -5.50
CA GLY A 113 -8.42 13.37 -5.63
C GLY A 113 -9.80 13.92 -5.95
N ALA A 114 -10.72 13.80 -4.99
CA ALA A 114 -11.88 14.69 -4.78
C ALA A 114 -12.15 14.76 -3.27
#